data_AF-A0A4Z0MKU0-F1
#
_entry.id   AF-A0A4Z0MKU0-F1
#
_cell.length_a   1.000
_cell.length_b   1.000
_cell.length_c   1.000
_cell.angle_alpha   90.00
_cell.angle_beta   90.00
_cell.angle_gamma   90.00
#
_symmetry.space_group_name_H-M   'P 1'
#
loop_
_entity.id
_entity.type
_entity.pdbx_description
1 polymer ?
#
loop_
_entity_poly.entity_id
_entity_poly.type
_entity_poly.pdbx_seq_one_letter_code
_entity_poly.pdbx_strand_id
1 'polypeptide(L)'
;MPFTFSHPAIVMPLLALPKKWRSATGLIIGSMAPDFEKFIRMSEFDPNSHTWRSIFYFNLPLGLILAFIFHMLVRDPLIVHLPKILRERFSRFIGFDWKAYFKKHYPIVIFSLLLGTVSHLVWDSFTHPEGRGVRYFPFLMQHAFGGLLKMRLYSFLQKLGSVLGALALVYYIQQMRREKIFLVKGNQVKYWALFTITTLGIIGIRLCLEDSVRLENLYHFAILLISGGMTSFILVPRMLKMWEAGKYESNV
;
A
#
# COMPACT_ATOMS: atom_id res chain seq x y z
N MET A 1 -11.87 4.24 -0.36
CA MET A 1 -11.21 5.48 0.12
C MET A 1 -10.25 5.91 -0.96
N PRO A 2 -10.20 7.18 -1.40
CA PRO A 2 -9.46 7.56 -2.61
C PRO A 2 -7.95 7.36 -2.42
N PHE A 3 -7.48 7.42 -1.18
CA PHE A 3 -6.11 7.06 -0.82
C PHE A 3 -6.04 5.62 -0.31
N THR A 4 -5.60 4.69 -1.16
CA THR A 4 -5.49 3.24 -0.90
C THR A 4 -4.82 2.91 0.42
N PHE A 5 -3.73 3.61 0.76
CA PHE A 5 -2.96 3.37 1.99
C PHE A 5 -3.71 3.73 3.28
N SER A 6 -4.93 4.28 3.19
CA SER A 6 -5.83 4.49 4.35
C SER A 6 -6.65 3.25 4.70
N HIS A 7 -6.92 2.36 3.73
CA HIS A 7 -7.76 1.18 3.94
C HIS A 7 -7.30 0.25 5.08
N PRO A 8 -5.99 0.07 5.34
CA PRO A 8 -5.54 -0.70 6.49
C PRO A 8 -6.12 -0.22 7.83
N ALA A 9 -6.58 1.02 7.94
CA ALA A 9 -7.26 1.54 9.14
C ALA A 9 -8.49 0.71 9.52
N ILE A 10 -9.25 0.20 8.53
CA ILE A 10 -10.49 -0.57 8.74
C ILE A 10 -10.19 -1.90 9.44
N VAL A 11 -9.04 -2.51 9.14
CA VAL A 11 -8.64 -3.81 9.70
C VAL A 11 -7.84 -3.69 10.99
N MET A 12 -7.54 -2.48 11.47
CA MET A 12 -6.76 -2.29 12.71
C MET A 12 -7.38 -2.95 13.95
N PRO A 13 -8.71 -2.92 14.18
CA PRO A 13 -9.30 -3.65 15.31
C PRO A 13 -8.99 -5.14 15.26
N LEU A 14 -8.92 -5.73 14.05
CA LEU A 14 -8.56 -7.13 13.86
C LEU A 14 -7.10 -7.40 14.18
N LEU A 15 -6.21 -6.39 14.10
CA LEU A 15 -4.81 -6.51 14.53
C LEU A 15 -4.66 -6.65 16.06
N ALA A 16 -5.70 -6.38 16.85
CA ALA A 16 -5.69 -6.65 18.28
C ALA A 16 -5.90 -8.15 18.63
N LEU A 17 -6.41 -8.95 17.69
CA LEU A 17 -6.67 -10.38 17.93
C LEU A 17 -5.36 -11.16 18.21
N PRO A 18 -5.43 -12.33 18.88
CA PRO A 18 -4.27 -13.18 19.10
C PRO A 18 -3.57 -13.56 17.79
N LYS A 19 -2.23 -13.56 17.77
CA LYS A 19 -1.42 -13.87 16.56
C LYS A 19 -1.74 -15.21 15.90
N LYS A 20 -2.28 -16.18 16.66
CA LYS A 20 -2.73 -17.48 16.14
C LYS A 20 -3.96 -17.39 15.24
N TRP A 21 -4.72 -16.29 15.28
CA TRP A 21 -5.99 -16.13 14.54
C TRP A 21 -5.89 -15.10 13.42
N ARG A 22 -4.73 -14.45 13.25
CA ARG A 22 -4.54 -13.38 12.26
C ARG A 22 -3.14 -13.35 11.69
N SER A 23 -3.04 -12.81 10.49
CA SER A 23 -1.82 -12.31 9.89
C SER A 23 -1.95 -10.82 9.65
N ALA A 24 -1.05 -10.02 10.23
CA ALA A 24 -1.02 -8.58 9.98
C ALA A 24 -0.76 -8.29 8.49
N THR A 25 0.19 -9.01 7.88
CA THR A 25 0.48 -8.93 6.45
C THR A 25 -0.75 -9.25 5.62
N GLY A 26 -1.46 -10.34 5.95
CA GLY A 26 -2.69 -10.72 5.25
C GLY A 26 -3.76 -9.63 5.31
N LEU A 27 -4.12 -9.19 6.52
CA LEU A 27 -5.15 -8.15 6.70
C LEU A 27 -4.81 -6.84 5.98
N ILE A 28 -3.59 -6.34 6.14
CA ILE A 28 -3.15 -5.07 5.56
C ILE A 28 -3.10 -5.17 4.03
N ILE A 29 -2.42 -6.18 3.48
CA ILE A 29 -2.30 -6.32 2.03
C ILE A 29 -3.64 -6.62 1.39
N GLY A 30 -4.46 -7.49 1.99
CA GLY A 30 -5.82 -7.74 1.53
C GLY A 30 -6.66 -6.46 1.46
N SER A 31 -6.57 -5.59 2.47
CA SER A 31 -7.28 -4.31 2.49
C SER A 31 -6.81 -3.30 1.42
N MET A 32 -5.66 -3.53 0.79
CA MET A 32 -5.12 -2.66 -0.26
C MET A 32 -5.20 -3.30 -1.65
N ALA A 33 -5.23 -4.64 -1.75
CA ALA A 33 -5.09 -5.39 -3.00
C ALA A 33 -6.06 -4.98 -4.13
N PRO A 34 -7.35 -4.67 -3.88
CA PRO A 34 -8.25 -4.25 -4.96
C PRO A 34 -7.74 -3.03 -5.74
N ASP A 35 -7.24 -2.01 -5.05
CA ASP A 35 -6.73 -0.81 -5.71
C ASP A 35 -5.42 -1.01 -6.49
N PHE A 36 -4.71 -2.14 -6.32
CA PHE A 36 -3.45 -2.36 -7.02
C PHE A 36 -3.60 -2.50 -8.53
N GLU A 37 -4.80 -2.78 -9.06
CA GLU A 37 -5.01 -2.79 -10.51
C GLU A 37 -4.66 -1.43 -11.12
N LYS A 38 -5.06 -0.33 -10.47
CA LYS A 38 -4.73 1.05 -10.88
C LYS A 38 -3.23 1.27 -10.95
N PHE A 39 -2.54 0.76 -9.94
CA PHE A 39 -1.11 0.99 -9.82
C PHE A 39 -0.30 0.16 -10.82
N ILE A 40 -0.70 -1.08 -11.06
CA ILE A 40 -0.09 -1.96 -12.07
C ILE A 40 -0.29 -1.37 -13.48
N ARG A 41 -1.49 -0.85 -13.75
CA ARG A 41 -1.82 -0.22 -15.03
C ARG A 41 -1.28 1.20 -15.17
N MET A 42 -0.83 1.82 -14.07
CA MET A 42 -0.51 3.25 -14.02
C MET A 42 -1.64 4.10 -14.62
N SER A 43 -2.88 3.79 -14.22
CA SER A 43 -4.11 4.35 -14.76
C SER A 43 -5.23 4.32 -13.72
N GLU A 44 -6.22 5.20 -13.86
CA GLU A 44 -7.41 5.24 -13.00
C GLU A 44 -8.34 4.03 -13.21
N PHE A 45 -8.12 3.26 -14.28
CA PHE A 45 -9.00 2.19 -14.72
C PHE A 45 -8.74 0.85 -14.00
N ASP A 46 -9.76 0.30 -13.32
CA ASP A 46 -9.69 -0.88 -12.45
C ASP A 46 -10.89 -1.85 -12.59
N PRO A 47 -11.26 -2.28 -13.81
CA PRO A 47 -12.53 -2.99 -14.03
C PRO A 47 -12.59 -4.41 -13.43
N ASN A 48 -11.46 -5.01 -13.05
CA ASN A 48 -11.38 -6.43 -12.72
C ASN A 48 -11.17 -6.71 -11.23
N SER A 49 -10.92 -5.69 -10.41
CA SER A 49 -10.42 -5.88 -9.04
C SER A 49 -11.47 -5.63 -7.96
N HIS A 50 -12.56 -4.93 -8.27
CA HIS A 50 -13.60 -4.55 -7.29
C HIS A 50 -14.91 -5.37 -7.39
N THR A 51 -14.82 -6.68 -7.65
CA THR A 51 -15.97 -7.60 -7.66
C THR A 51 -15.87 -8.68 -6.58
N TRP A 52 -16.97 -9.35 -6.26
CA TRP A 52 -16.91 -10.48 -5.31
C TRP A 52 -16.15 -11.68 -5.89
N ARG A 53 -16.18 -11.85 -7.21
CA ARG A 53 -15.42 -12.90 -7.89
C ARG A 53 -13.92 -12.58 -7.88
N SER A 54 -13.56 -11.30 -8.04
CA SER A 54 -12.16 -10.85 -8.07
C SER A 54 -11.43 -11.10 -6.75
N ILE A 55 -12.15 -11.26 -5.63
CA ILE A 55 -11.57 -11.72 -4.37
C ILE A 55 -10.66 -12.94 -4.59
N PHE A 56 -11.12 -13.92 -5.37
CA PHE A 56 -10.41 -15.19 -5.55
C PHE A 56 -9.48 -15.19 -6.75
N TYR A 57 -9.90 -14.70 -7.92
CA TYR A 57 -9.07 -14.78 -9.13
C TYR A 57 -8.05 -13.65 -9.27
N PHE A 58 -8.25 -12.50 -8.61
CA PHE A 58 -7.39 -11.33 -8.75
C PHE A 58 -6.74 -10.94 -7.41
N ASN A 59 -7.54 -10.59 -6.41
CA ASN A 59 -7.07 -10.01 -5.15
C ASN A 59 -6.27 -11.00 -4.30
N LEU A 60 -6.72 -12.25 -4.21
CA LEU A 60 -6.00 -13.29 -3.47
C LEU A 60 -4.62 -13.59 -4.09
N PRO A 61 -4.48 -13.95 -5.38
CA PRO A 61 -3.17 -14.21 -5.97
C PRO A 61 -2.29 -12.97 -5.95
N LEU A 62 -2.83 -11.79 -6.29
CA LEU A 62 -2.07 -10.55 -6.26
C LEU A 62 -1.60 -10.20 -4.85
N GLY A 63 -2.47 -10.29 -3.85
CA GLY A 63 -2.12 -10.01 -2.46
C GLY A 63 -1.04 -10.95 -1.92
N LEU A 64 -1.05 -12.23 -2.32
CA LEU A 64 0.05 -13.16 -1.99
C LEU A 64 1.36 -12.73 -2.66
N ILE A 65 1.34 -12.40 -3.96
CA ILE A 65 2.51 -11.90 -4.69
C ILE A 65 3.08 -10.65 -4.00
N LEU A 66 2.22 -9.68 -3.66
CA LEU A 66 2.61 -8.45 -2.96
C LEU A 66 3.21 -8.75 -1.58
N ALA A 67 2.67 -9.72 -0.84
CA ALA A 67 3.23 -10.14 0.45
C ALA A 67 4.66 -10.68 0.29
N PHE A 68 4.89 -11.53 -0.70
CA PHE A 68 6.22 -12.07 -0.99
C PHE A 68 7.19 -10.99 -1.47
N ILE A 69 6.77 -10.11 -2.39
CA ILE A 69 7.58 -8.98 -2.86
C ILE A 69 7.97 -8.10 -1.67
N PHE A 70 7.01 -7.71 -0.84
CA PHE A 70 7.27 -6.86 0.31
C PHE A 70 8.28 -7.51 1.27
N HIS A 71 8.01 -8.73 1.71
CA HIS A 71 8.83 -9.38 2.72
C HIS A 71 10.22 -9.80 2.22
N MET A 72 10.36 -10.13 0.93
CA MET A 72 11.63 -10.61 0.39
C MET A 72 12.51 -9.50 -0.19
N LEU A 73 11.92 -8.41 -0.68
CA LEU A 73 12.65 -7.40 -1.46
C LEU A 73 12.60 -6.01 -0.83
N VAL A 74 11.48 -5.62 -0.23
CA VAL A 74 11.25 -4.24 0.18
C VAL A 74 11.52 -4.01 1.67
N ARG A 75 11.01 -4.90 2.53
CA ARG A 75 10.92 -4.68 3.98
C ARG A 75 12.25 -4.26 4.62
N ASP A 76 13.27 -5.10 4.51
CA ASP A 76 14.53 -4.87 5.23
C ASP A 76 15.30 -3.66 4.68
N PRO A 77 15.49 -3.52 3.35
CA PRO A 77 16.10 -2.33 2.77
C PRO A 77 15.35 -1.05 3.12
N LEU A 78 14.01 -1.07 3.08
CA LEU A 78 13.20 0.09 3.45
C LEU A 78 13.45 0.48 4.90
N ILE A 79 13.30 -0.46 5.85
CA ILE A 79 13.40 -0.16 7.28
C ILE A 79 14.78 0.41 7.65
N VAL A 80 15.87 -0.11 7.09
CA VAL A 80 17.24 0.38 7.37
C VAL A 80 17.41 1.86 6.96
N HIS A 81 16.72 2.28 5.89
CA HIS A 81 16.81 3.63 5.32
C HIS A 81 15.68 4.58 5.76
N LEU A 82 14.74 4.12 6.61
CA LEU A 82 13.71 4.99 7.19
C LEU A 82 14.32 6.07 8.11
N PRO A 83 13.64 7.23 8.25
CA PRO A 83 13.95 8.22 9.29
C PRO A 83 13.95 7.57 10.69
N LYS A 84 14.77 8.12 11.60
CA LYS A 84 15.01 7.56 12.94
C LYS A 84 13.72 7.17 13.68
N ILE A 85 12.73 8.07 13.70
CA ILE A 85 11.45 7.89 14.40
C ILE A 85 10.70 6.63 13.94
N LEU A 86 10.73 6.33 12.63
CA LEU A 86 10.07 5.15 12.08
C LEU A 86 10.95 3.91 12.22
N ARG A 87 12.25 4.06 11.97
CA ARG A 87 13.21 2.95 12.07
C ARG A 87 13.25 2.33 13.46
N GLU A 88 13.19 3.12 14.53
CA GLU A 88 13.14 2.64 15.92
C GLU A 88 11.92 1.76 16.22
N ARG A 89 10.85 1.85 15.41
CA ARG A 89 9.59 1.12 15.61
C ARG A 89 9.51 -0.12 14.74
N PHE A 90 10.12 -0.07 13.56
CA PHE A 90 10.08 -1.15 12.59
C PHE A 90 11.33 -2.04 12.57
N SER A 91 12.44 -1.63 13.20
CA SER A 91 13.70 -2.40 13.23
C SER A 91 13.53 -3.85 13.67
N ARG A 92 12.59 -4.11 14.59
CA ARG A 92 12.26 -5.44 15.11
C ARG A 92 11.76 -6.45 14.07
N PHE A 93 11.37 -5.98 12.89
CA PHE A 93 10.89 -6.82 11.80
C PHE A 93 11.98 -7.17 10.78
N ILE A 94 13.16 -6.56 10.90
CA ILE A 94 14.30 -6.90 10.04
C ILE A 94 14.70 -8.36 10.28
N GLY A 95 15.00 -9.07 9.19
CA GLY A 95 15.38 -10.49 9.26
C GLY A 95 14.24 -11.44 9.56
N PHE A 96 12.98 -10.98 9.64
CA PHE A 96 11.84 -11.87 9.83
C PHE A 96 11.71 -12.86 8.64
N ASP A 97 11.78 -14.16 8.93
CA ASP A 97 11.66 -15.21 7.92
C ASP A 97 10.20 -15.42 7.49
N TRP A 98 9.80 -14.68 6.47
CA TRP A 98 8.46 -14.77 5.89
C TRP A 98 8.19 -16.13 5.25
N LYS A 99 9.19 -16.79 4.65
CA LYS A 99 8.98 -18.07 3.96
C LYS A 99 8.64 -19.16 4.96
N ALA A 100 9.42 -19.26 6.05
CA ALA A 100 9.14 -20.20 7.13
C ALA A 100 7.79 -19.92 7.79
N TYR A 101 7.50 -18.63 8.07
CA TYR A 101 6.21 -18.24 8.63
C TYR A 101 5.04 -18.62 7.71
N PHE A 102 5.12 -18.28 6.43
CA PHE A 102 4.06 -18.58 5.47
C PHE A 102 3.84 -20.08 5.32
N LYS A 103 4.91 -20.88 5.20
CA LYS A 103 4.81 -22.35 5.12
C LYS A 103 4.04 -22.95 6.30
N LYS A 104 4.22 -22.40 7.50
CA LYS A 104 3.55 -22.86 8.73
C LYS A 104 2.14 -22.28 8.91
N HIS A 105 1.87 -21.08 8.41
CA HIS A 105 0.67 -20.30 8.73
C HIS A 105 -0.14 -19.85 7.50
N TYR A 106 0.07 -20.44 6.33
CA TYR A 106 -0.62 -20.04 5.09
C TYR A 106 -2.15 -19.99 5.21
N PRO A 107 -2.87 -20.87 5.96
CA PRO A 107 -4.33 -20.77 6.05
C PRO A 107 -4.76 -19.47 6.75
N ILE A 108 -4.04 -19.08 7.80
CA ILE A 108 -4.30 -17.83 8.53
C ILE A 108 -3.95 -16.62 7.66
N VAL A 109 -2.87 -16.68 6.87
CA VAL A 109 -2.49 -15.61 5.94
C VAL A 109 -3.57 -15.42 4.88
N ILE A 110 -4.01 -16.50 4.24
CA ILE A 110 -5.05 -16.47 3.21
C ILE A 110 -6.37 -15.96 3.81
N PHE A 111 -6.81 -16.50 4.95
CA PHE A 111 -8.04 -16.04 5.60
C PHE A 111 -7.98 -14.56 5.96
N SER A 112 -6.86 -14.10 6.53
CA SER A 112 -6.63 -12.69 6.86
C SER A 112 -6.64 -11.80 5.63
N LEU A 113 -6.06 -12.27 4.52
CA LEU A 113 -6.05 -11.58 3.24
C LEU A 113 -7.47 -11.44 2.69
N LEU A 114 -8.24 -12.54 2.68
CA LEU A 114 -9.64 -12.52 2.25
C LEU A 114 -10.47 -11.55 3.10
N LEU A 115 -10.31 -11.56 4.42
CA LEU A 115 -10.98 -10.60 5.31
C LEU A 115 -10.57 -9.15 5.01
N GLY A 116 -9.29 -8.90 4.76
CA GLY A 116 -8.80 -7.60 4.32
C GLY A 116 -9.48 -7.15 3.03
N THR A 117 -9.50 -8.00 2.01
CA THR A 117 -10.14 -7.72 0.71
C THR A 117 -11.63 -7.45 0.86
N VAL A 118 -12.34 -8.27 1.63
CA VAL A 118 -13.78 -8.07 1.91
C VAL A 118 -14.00 -6.72 2.60
N SER A 119 -13.17 -6.37 3.59
CA SER A 119 -13.29 -5.08 4.29
C SER A 119 -13.12 -3.88 3.35
N HIS A 120 -12.22 -3.98 2.37
CA HIS A 120 -12.05 -2.97 1.33
C HIS A 120 -13.31 -2.83 0.48
N LEU A 121 -13.79 -3.94 -0.10
CA LEU A 121 -14.96 -3.93 -0.99
C LEU A 121 -16.23 -3.45 -0.28
N VAL A 122 -16.42 -3.87 0.98
CA VAL A 122 -17.55 -3.43 1.79
C VAL A 122 -17.48 -1.92 2.00
N TRP A 123 -16.33 -1.38 2.42
CA TRP A 123 -16.17 0.05 2.64
C TRP A 123 -16.38 0.88 1.36
N ASP A 124 -15.84 0.40 0.25
CA ASP A 124 -15.98 1.07 -1.04
C ASP A 124 -17.41 1.05 -1.56
N SER A 125 -18.20 0.02 -1.19
CA SER A 125 -19.61 -0.04 -1.55
C SER A 125 -20.47 1.09 -0.96
N PHE A 126 -20.01 1.78 0.10
CA PHE A 126 -20.70 2.93 0.70
C PHE A 126 -20.14 4.28 0.25
N THR A 127 -19.01 4.29 -0.46
CA THR A 127 -18.25 5.50 -0.78
C THR A 127 -18.08 5.74 -2.28
N HIS A 128 -18.72 4.92 -3.11
CA HIS A 128 -18.75 5.06 -4.57
C HIS A 128 -20.18 5.08 -5.08
N PRO A 129 -20.48 5.86 -6.14
CA PRO A 129 -21.85 6.03 -6.64
C PRO A 129 -22.48 4.70 -7.08
N GLU A 130 -21.69 3.79 -7.65
CA GLU A 130 -22.15 2.47 -8.11
C GLU A 130 -22.15 1.40 -7.01
N GLY A 131 -21.68 1.77 -5.80
CA GLY A 131 -21.58 0.86 -4.68
C GLY A 131 -22.94 0.37 -4.20
N ARG A 132 -23.05 -0.93 -3.90
CA ARG A 132 -24.29 -1.52 -3.37
C ARG A 132 -24.76 -0.85 -2.08
N GLY A 133 -23.83 -0.45 -1.21
CA GLY A 133 -24.15 0.26 0.03
C GLY A 133 -24.87 1.58 -0.23
N VAL A 134 -24.42 2.37 -1.22
CA VAL A 134 -25.11 3.59 -1.63
C VAL A 134 -26.52 3.30 -2.18
N ARG A 135 -26.71 2.19 -2.89
CA ARG A 135 -28.04 1.76 -3.38
C ARG A 135 -28.98 1.36 -2.25
N TYR A 136 -28.49 0.66 -1.22
CA TYR A 136 -29.29 0.30 -0.03
C TYR A 136 -29.56 1.49 0.90
N PHE A 137 -28.71 2.51 0.88
CA PHE A 137 -28.83 3.71 1.70
C PHE A 137 -28.86 4.97 0.84
N PRO A 138 -30.00 5.28 0.17
CA PRO A 138 -30.09 6.37 -0.80
C PRO A 138 -29.78 7.76 -0.23
N PHE A 139 -29.86 7.94 1.10
CA PHE A 139 -29.46 9.21 1.74
C PHE A 139 -27.98 9.56 1.46
N LEU A 140 -27.13 8.57 1.15
CA LEU A 140 -25.72 8.79 0.75
C LEU A 140 -25.58 9.51 -0.59
N MET A 141 -26.62 9.53 -1.43
CA MET A 141 -26.67 10.30 -2.68
C MET A 141 -27.04 11.77 -2.46
N GLN A 142 -27.53 12.14 -1.27
CA GLN A 142 -27.86 13.53 -0.96
C GLN A 142 -26.59 14.39 -0.89
N HIS A 143 -26.75 15.70 -1.09
CA HIS A 143 -25.64 16.65 -0.95
C HIS A 143 -25.26 16.80 0.52
N ALA A 144 -23.97 16.64 0.83
CA ALA A 144 -23.43 16.85 2.17
C ALA A 144 -23.47 18.33 2.59
N PHE A 145 -23.32 19.23 1.62
CA PHE A 145 -23.32 20.68 1.81
C PHE A 145 -24.13 21.36 0.70
N GLY A 146 -24.78 22.49 1.03
CA GLY A 146 -25.40 23.37 0.05
C GLY A 146 -24.42 24.35 -0.60
N GLY A 147 -24.86 25.10 -1.63
CA GLY A 147 -24.07 26.18 -2.24
C GLY A 147 -23.00 25.72 -3.24
N LEU A 148 -21.82 26.35 -3.22
CA LEU A 148 -20.70 26.10 -4.16
C LEU A 148 -19.99 24.75 -3.93
N LEU A 149 -20.15 24.13 -2.77
CA LEU A 149 -19.55 22.83 -2.41
C LEU A 149 -20.54 21.68 -2.63
N LYS A 150 -21.11 21.56 -3.84
CA LYS A 150 -22.04 20.48 -4.21
C LYS A 150 -21.31 19.13 -4.27
N MET A 151 -21.11 18.52 -3.11
CA MET A 151 -20.52 17.19 -2.97
C MET A 151 -21.56 16.24 -2.37
N ARG A 152 -21.73 15.07 -2.97
CA ARG A 152 -22.61 14.02 -2.43
C ARG A 152 -21.99 13.41 -1.18
N LEU A 153 -22.83 12.95 -0.26
CA LEU A 153 -22.41 12.43 1.04
C LEU A 153 -21.47 11.23 0.91
N TYR A 154 -21.70 10.30 -0.03
CA TYR A 154 -20.75 9.20 -0.27
C TYR A 154 -19.34 9.72 -0.62
N SER A 155 -19.23 10.80 -1.39
CA SER A 155 -17.94 11.35 -1.85
C SER A 155 -17.26 12.15 -0.73
N PHE A 156 -18.06 12.81 0.11
CA PHE A 156 -17.55 13.41 1.33
C PHE A 156 -16.97 12.34 2.27
N LEU A 157 -17.75 11.29 2.56
CA LEU A 157 -17.32 10.17 3.41
C LEU A 157 -16.11 9.44 2.82
N GLN A 158 -16.04 9.32 1.50
CA GLN A 158 -14.89 8.78 0.78
C GLN A 158 -13.61 9.56 1.15
N LYS A 159 -13.62 10.89 1.02
CA LYS A 159 -12.46 11.76 1.34
C LYS A 159 -12.17 11.79 2.84
N LEU A 160 -13.20 11.94 3.66
CA LEU A 160 -13.08 11.96 5.12
C LEU A 160 -12.49 10.65 5.64
N GLY A 161 -12.96 9.51 5.14
CA GLY A 161 -12.45 8.19 5.48
C GLY A 161 -10.97 8.02 5.14
N SER A 162 -10.50 8.60 4.04
CA SER A 162 -9.06 8.64 3.73
C SER A 162 -8.26 9.43 4.75
N VAL A 163 -8.71 10.65 5.09
CA VAL A 163 -8.01 11.48 6.07
C VAL A 163 -7.98 10.81 7.43
N LEU A 164 -9.13 10.37 7.94
CA LEU A 164 -9.24 9.70 9.23
C LEU A 164 -8.47 8.38 9.25
N GLY A 165 -8.52 7.59 8.17
CA GLY A 165 -7.76 6.35 8.06
C GLY A 165 -6.25 6.58 8.10
N ALA A 166 -5.75 7.56 7.36
CA ALA A 166 -4.34 7.95 7.40
C ALA A 166 -3.91 8.43 8.80
N LEU A 167 -4.70 9.29 9.45
CA LEU A 167 -4.43 9.75 10.80
C LEU A 167 -4.42 8.60 11.82
N ALA A 168 -5.37 7.67 11.70
CA ALA A 168 -5.46 6.51 12.57
C ALA A 168 -4.23 5.58 12.42
N LEU A 169 -3.71 5.41 11.20
CA LEU A 169 -2.46 4.68 10.96
C LEU A 169 -1.24 5.41 11.52
N VAL A 170 -1.14 6.73 11.35
CA VAL A 170 -0.07 7.54 11.96
C VAL A 170 -0.10 7.40 13.47
N TYR A 171 -1.28 7.53 14.09
CA TYR A 171 -1.47 7.34 15.52
C TYR A 171 -1.04 5.95 15.96
N TYR A 172 -1.49 4.89 15.26
CA TYR A 172 -1.11 3.51 15.55
C TYR A 172 0.41 3.31 15.52
N ILE A 173 1.09 3.83 14.47
CA ILE A 173 2.55 3.76 14.36
C ILE A 173 3.20 4.52 15.53
N GLN A 174 2.67 5.68 15.91
CA GLN A 174 3.21 6.45 17.04
C GLN A 174 3.10 5.73 18.39
N GLN A 175 2.10 4.84 18.55
CA GLN A 175 1.95 4.00 19.75
C GLN A 175 2.83 2.74 19.75
N MET A 176 3.42 2.36 18.61
CA MET A 176 4.29 1.17 18.56
C MET A 176 5.51 1.32 19.49
N ARG A 177 5.92 0.25 20.16
CA ARG A 177 7.13 0.29 21.00
C ARG A 177 8.36 0.74 20.18
N ARG A 178 9.12 1.68 20.73
CA ARG A 178 10.45 2.06 20.21
C ARG A 178 11.50 1.12 20.77
N GLU A 179 12.41 0.67 19.93
CA GLU A 179 13.57 -0.12 20.31
C GLU A 179 14.85 0.69 20.06
N LYS A 180 15.83 0.58 20.98
CA LYS A 180 17.14 1.20 20.79
C LYS A 180 17.83 0.49 19.63
N ILE A 181 18.24 1.26 18.62
CA ILE A 181 18.79 0.73 17.37
C ILE A 181 20.26 0.34 17.59
N PHE A 182 20.58 -0.95 17.40
CA PHE A 182 21.95 -1.45 17.28
C PHE A 182 22.33 -1.82 15.83
N LEU A 183 21.52 -1.42 14.86
CA LEU A 183 21.72 -1.73 13.45
C LEU A 183 22.59 -0.68 12.75
N VAL A 184 23.44 -1.14 11.83
CA VAL A 184 24.22 -0.29 10.93
C VAL A 184 23.25 0.56 10.10
N LYS A 185 23.40 1.89 10.19
CA LYS A 185 22.62 2.84 9.40
C LYS A 185 23.07 2.77 7.94
N GLY A 186 22.17 2.39 7.04
CA GLY A 186 22.38 2.56 5.60
C GLY A 186 22.46 4.04 5.20
N ASN A 187 23.08 4.33 4.06
CA ASN A 187 23.19 5.70 3.53
C ASN A 187 21.81 6.18 3.04
N GLN A 188 21.07 6.83 3.94
CA GLN A 188 19.71 7.33 3.69
C GLN A 188 19.65 8.27 2.49
N VAL A 189 20.60 9.20 2.37
CA VAL A 189 20.64 10.17 1.28
C VAL A 189 20.77 9.44 -0.06
N LYS A 190 21.73 8.50 -0.15
CA LYS A 190 21.94 7.71 -1.37
C LYS A 190 20.69 6.88 -1.73
N TYR A 191 20.09 6.20 -0.76
CA TYR A 191 18.89 5.39 -0.99
C TYR A 191 17.72 6.22 -1.52
N TRP A 192 17.40 7.33 -0.86
CA TRP A 192 16.28 8.17 -1.23
C TRP A 192 16.54 8.96 -2.51
N ALA A 193 17.78 9.40 -2.78
CA ALA A 193 18.13 10.01 -4.06
C ALA A 193 17.94 9.02 -5.22
N LEU A 194 18.43 7.78 -5.06
CA LEU A 194 18.26 6.74 -6.08
C LEU A 194 16.77 6.39 -6.27
N PHE A 195 16.01 6.28 -5.18
CA PHE A 195 14.56 6.09 -5.22
C PHE A 195 13.84 7.18 -6.01
N THR A 196 14.16 8.46 -5.74
CA THR A 196 13.57 9.59 -6.46
C THR A 196 13.95 9.55 -7.94
N ILE A 197 15.22 9.32 -8.27
CA ILE A 197 15.70 9.24 -9.66
C ILE A 197 14.99 8.10 -10.41
N THR A 198 14.93 6.89 -9.83
CA THR A 198 14.25 5.74 -10.45
C THR A 198 12.75 6.01 -10.62
N THR A 199 12.11 6.65 -9.63
CA THR A 199 10.68 7.00 -9.70
C THR A 199 10.41 7.98 -10.85
N LEU A 200 11.20 9.06 -10.93
CA LEU A 200 11.09 10.06 -12.01
C LEU A 200 11.39 9.45 -13.37
N GLY A 201 12.39 8.55 -13.46
CA GLY A 201 12.70 7.82 -14.69
C GLY A 201 11.53 6.95 -15.17
N ILE A 202 10.88 6.21 -14.27
CA ILE A 202 9.71 5.39 -14.60
C ILE A 202 8.54 6.27 -15.09
N ILE A 203 8.28 7.38 -14.39
CA ILE A 203 7.23 8.33 -14.79
C ILE A 203 7.58 8.94 -16.15
N GLY A 204 8.83 9.34 -16.37
CA GLY A 204 9.30 9.88 -17.66
C GLY A 204 9.12 8.89 -18.81
N ILE A 205 9.50 7.62 -18.62
CA ILE A 205 9.25 6.55 -19.61
C ILE A 205 7.75 6.42 -19.89
N ARG A 206 6.90 6.41 -18.86
CA ARG A 206 5.45 6.32 -19.01
C ARG A 206 4.88 7.48 -19.82
N LEU A 207 5.34 8.70 -19.57
CA LEU A 207 4.94 9.90 -20.30
C LEU A 207 5.38 9.88 -21.76
N CYS A 208 6.56 9.32 -22.07
CA CYS A 208 7.03 9.19 -23.45
C CYS A 208 6.29 8.11 -24.26
N LEU A 209 5.70 7.11 -23.60
CA LEU A 209 5.01 6.00 -24.26
C LEU A 209 3.52 6.26 -24.49
N GLU A 210 2.90 7.18 -23.75
CA GLU A 210 1.46 7.38 -23.81
C GLU A 210 1.10 8.88 -23.70
N ASP A 211 0.77 9.47 -24.85
CA ASP A 211 0.37 10.89 -24.96
C ASP A 211 -0.92 11.24 -24.22
N SER A 212 -1.69 10.22 -23.79
CA SER A 212 -2.98 10.38 -23.12
C SER A 212 -2.85 10.75 -21.63
N VAL A 213 -1.65 10.75 -21.06
CA VAL A 213 -1.41 11.00 -19.64
C VAL A 213 -1.69 12.46 -19.28
N ARG A 214 -2.75 12.69 -18.49
CA ARG A 214 -3.17 14.03 -18.07
C ARG A 214 -2.56 14.41 -16.73
N LEU A 215 -1.41 15.10 -16.75
CA LEU A 215 -0.73 15.57 -15.53
C LEU A 215 -1.53 16.61 -14.73
N GLU A 216 -2.45 17.34 -15.37
CA GLU A 216 -3.32 18.31 -14.71
C GLU A 216 -4.32 17.65 -13.75
N ASN A 217 -4.62 16.36 -13.96
CA ASN A 217 -5.44 15.60 -13.04
C ASN A 217 -4.59 15.10 -11.87
N LEU A 218 -4.73 15.76 -10.71
CA LEU A 218 -4.02 15.42 -9.47
C LEU A 218 -4.18 13.95 -9.07
N TYR A 219 -5.32 13.33 -9.35
CA TYR A 219 -5.57 11.92 -9.03
C TYR A 219 -4.76 10.99 -9.93
N HIS A 220 -4.77 11.21 -11.25
CA HIS A 220 -3.92 10.48 -12.19
C HIS A 220 -2.44 10.65 -11.83
N PHE A 221 -2.00 11.88 -11.56
CA PHE A 221 -0.64 12.17 -11.17
C PHE A 221 -0.23 11.42 -9.88
N ALA A 222 -1.13 11.36 -8.88
CA ALA A 222 -0.90 10.60 -7.67
C ALA A 222 -0.73 9.09 -7.95
N ILE A 223 -1.52 8.51 -8.87
CA ILE A 223 -1.36 7.10 -9.29
C ILE A 223 0.03 6.88 -9.89
N LEU A 224 0.48 7.74 -10.80
CA LEU A 224 1.82 7.64 -11.41
C LEU A 224 2.93 7.71 -10.37
N LEU A 225 2.83 8.67 -9.45
CA LEU A 225 3.79 8.84 -8.37
C LEU A 225 3.87 7.60 -7.48
N ILE A 226 2.70 7.07 -7.07
CA ILE A 226 2.61 5.89 -6.22
C ILE A 226 3.15 4.65 -6.95
N SER A 227 2.76 4.44 -8.22
CA SER A 227 3.23 3.30 -9.03
C SER A 227 4.73 3.34 -9.29
N GLY A 228 5.27 4.50 -9.67
CA GLY A 228 6.71 4.70 -9.87
C GLY A 228 7.48 4.48 -8.57
N GLY A 229 6.95 4.99 -7.45
CA GLY A 229 7.53 4.77 -6.12
C GLY A 229 7.53 3.31 -5.69
N MET A 230 6.41 2.59 -5.84
CA MET A 230 6.34 1.17 -5.51
C MET A 230 7.28 0.31 -6.34
N THR A 231 7.39 0.61 -7.64
CA THR A 231 8.37 -0.05 -8.51
C THR A 231 9.80 0.28 -8.07
N SER A 232 10.07 1.52 -7.68
CA SER A 232 11.38 1.93 -7.16
C SER A 232 11.76 1.23 -5.86
N PHE A 233 10.80 0.98 -4.95
CA PHE A 233 11.04 0.18 -3.75
C PHE A 233 11.52 -1.25 -4.05
N ILE A 234 11.17 -1.81 -5.22
CA ILE A 234 11.59 -3.13 -5.68
C ILE A 234 12.97 -3.07 -6.35
N LEU A 235 13.24 -2.04 -7.15
CA LEU A 235 14.46 -1.91 -7.96
C LEU A 235 15.67 -1.41 -7.17
N VAL A 236 15.50 -0.35 -6.37
CA VAL A 236 16.61 0.34 -5.69
C VAL A 236 17.46 -0.57 -4.79
N PRO A 237 16.89 -1.48 -3.97
CA PRO A 237 17.70 -2.38 -3.16
C PRO A 237 18.64 -3.27 -3.99
N ARG A 238 18.20 -3.69 -5.17
CA ARG A 238 19.01 -4.52 -6.09
C ARG A 238 20.13 -3.71 -6.72
N MET A 239 19.82 -2.49 -7.17
CA MET A 239 20.81 -1.57 -7.74
C MET A 239 21.92 -1.25 -6.73
N LEU A 240 21.57 -1.00 -5.47
CA LEU A 240 22.55 -0.76 -4.40
C LEU A 240 23.44 -1.98 -4.16
N LYS A 241 22.86 -3.18 -4.10
CA LYS A 241 23.62 -4.42 -3.91
C LYS A 241 24.61 -4.68 -5.06
N MET A 242 24.19 -4.46 -6.31
CA MET A 242 25.06 -4.62 -7.49
C MET A 242 26.20 -3.59 -7.49
N TRP A 243 25.89 -2.35 -7.14
CA TRP A 243 26.89 -1.28 -7.02
C TRP A 243 27.95 -1.59 -5.95
N GLU A 244 27.53 -2.16 -4.82
CA GLU A 244 28.44 -2.56 -3.75
C GLU A 244 29.31 -3.75 -4.18
N ALA A 245 28.74 -4.77 -4.83
CA ALA A 245 29.49 -5.92 -5.34
C ALA A 245 30.59 -5.51 -6.33
N GLY A 246 30.28 -4.65 -7.31
CA GLY A 246 31.27 -4.19 -8.29
C GLY A 246 32.42 -3.38 -7.70
N LYS A 247 32.23 -2.71 -6.56
CA LYS A 247 33.32 -2.02 -5.84
C LYS A 247 34.29 -2.97 -5.15
N TYR A 248 33.84 -4.17 -4.76
CA TYR A 248 34.74 -5.18 -4.21
C TYR A 248 35.60 -5.80 -5.31
N GLU A 249 35.01 -6.06 -6.48
CA GLU A 249 35.73 -6.62 -7.63
C GLU A 249 36.75 -5.64 -8.24
N SER A 250 36.52 -4.33 -8.18
CA SER A 250 37.47 -3.33 -8.71
C SER A 250 38.65 -3.00 -7.78
N ASN A 251 38.65 -3.50 -6.55
CA ASN A 251 39.67 -3.23 -5.53
C ASN A 251 40.54 -4.48 -5.20
N VAL A 252 40.37 -5.56 -5.97
CA VAL A 252 41.18 -6.79 -5.94
C VAL A 252 41.93 -6.89 -7.26
#